data_AF-A0A6M8SKU2-F1
#
_entry.id   AF-A0A6M8SKU2-F1
#
_cell.length_a   1.000
_cell.length_b   1.000
_cell.length_c   1.000
_cell.angle_alpha   90.00
_cell.angle_beta   90.00
_cell.angle_gamma   90.00
#
_symmetry.space_group_name_H-M   'P 1'
#
loop_
_entity.id
_entity.type
_entity.pdbx_description
1 polymer ?
#
loop_
_entity_poly.entity_id
_entity_poly.type
_entity_poly.pdbx_seq_one_letter_code
_entity_poly.pdbx_strand_id
1 'polypeptide(L)'
;MRINEKNMPEREEANYANLVFLSNEVQPLHLELDDRRFMVIEPKTLLTLQNQEVIKSAIELGAVAAFYGYLLRYKIDEGFNERSKPVMTDAKERLIGFGLPQWQVFYRQWVNDELWVPYCSLPH
;
A
#
# COMPACT_ATOMS: atom_id res chain seq x y z
N MET A 1 -19.91 0.68 12.33
CA MET A 1 -20.21 0.55 10.88
C MET A 1 -21.65 0.11 10.76
N ARG A 2 -22.43 0.80 9.93
CA ARG A 2 -23.83 0.43 9.68
C ARG A 2 -23.88 -0.66 8.61
N ILE A 3 -24.52 -1.76 8.93
CA ILE A 3 -24.73 -2.89 8.03
C ILE A 3 -26.18 -2.86 7.58
N ASN A 4 -26.38 -2.75 6.27
CA ASN A 4 -27.69 -2.79 5.64
C ASN A 4 -27.76 -3.98 4.68
N GLU A 5 -28.14 -5.12 5.23
CA GLU A 5 -28.35 -6.35 4.46
C GLU A 5 -29.74 -6.37 3.84
N LYS A 6 -29.83 -6.86 2.60
CA LYS A 6 -31.10 -6.90 1.87
C LYS A 6 -32.14 -7.70 2.66
N ASN A 7 -33.29 -7.08 2.93
CA ASN A 7 -34.41 -7.63 3.70
C ASN A 7 -34.14 -7.91 5.19
N MET A 8 -33.08 -7.31 5.77
CA MET A 8 -32.78 -7.42 7.19
C MET A 8 -32.85 -6.04 7.86
N PRO A 9 -33.14 -5.96 9.16
CA PRO A 9 -33.02 -4.71 9.91
C PRO A 9 -31.58 -4.18 9.87
N GLU A 10 -31.44 -2.86 9.72
CA GLU A 10 -30.15 -2.17 9.85
C GLU A 10 -29.57 -2.42 11.25
N ARG A 11 -28.28 -2.74 11.31
CA ARG A 11 -27.56 -2.94 12.57
C ARG A 11 -26.24 -2.18 12.57
N GLU A 12 -25.80 -1.80 13.76
CA GLU A 12 -24.50 -1.19 13.97
C GLU A 12 -23.52 -2.19 14.58
N GLU A 13 -22.38 -2.36 13.93
CA GLU A 13 -21.32 -3.27 14.37
C GLU A 13 -19.96 -2.55 14.45
N ALA A 14 -19.09 -3.01 15.35
CA ALA A 14 -17.70 -2.57 15.38
C ALA A 14 -16.97 -3.04 14.10
N ASN A 15 -16.14 -2.17 13.53
CA ASN A 15 -15.44 -2.47 12.27
C ASN A 15 -14.04 -3.03 12.55
N TYR A 16 -13.83 -4.29 12.21
CA TYR A 16 -12.53 -4.98 12.26
C TYR A 16 -12.03 -5.40 10.87
N ALA A 17 -12.57 -4.81 9.80
CA ALA A 17 -12.21 -5.17 8.44
C ALA A 17 -10.79 -4.72 8.07
N ASN A 18 -10.02 -5.64 7.49
CA ASN A 18 -8.78 -5.35 6.79
C ASN A 18 -9.03 -5.50 5.29
N LEU A 19 -8.56 -4.53 4.50
CA LEU A 19 -8.85 -4.47 3.06
C LEU A 19 -7.56 -4.61 2.26
N VAL A 20 -7.61 -5.40 1.19
CA VAL A 20 -6.54 -5.53 0.20
C VAL A 20 -7.12 -5.20 -1.16
N PHE A 21 -6.53 -4.22 -1.83
CA PHE A 21 -6.90 -3.81 -3.19
C PHE A 21 -5.81 -4.27 -4.16
N LEU A 22 -6.23 -4.87 -5.28
CA LEU A 22 -5.34 -5.27 -6.36
C LEU A 22 -5.74 -4.50 -7.61
N SER A 23 -4.77 -3.85 -8.26
CA SER A 23 -5.00 -3.05 -9.46
C SER A 23 -3.78 -3.07 -10.37
N ASN A 24 -4.04 -2.95 -11.67
CA ASN A 24 -3.02 -2.74 -12.70
C ASN A 24 -2.97 -1.27 -13.17
N GLU A 25 -3.82 -0.41 -12.62
CA GLU A 25 -3.85 1.02 -12.95
C GLU A 25 -2.65 1.76 -12.36
N VAL A 26 -2.15 2.78 -13.06
CA VAL A 26 -1.03 3.62 -12.60
C VAL A 26 -1.40 4.42 -11.35
N GLN A 27 -2.64 4.90 -11.29
CA GLN A 27 -3.18 5.61 -10.13
C GLN A 27 -4.50 4.94 -9.70
N PRO A 28 -4.45 3.86 -8.90
CA PRO A 28 -5.65 3.13 -8.50
C PRO A 28 -6.50 3.88 -7.46
N LEU A 29 -5.87 4.77 -6.69
CA LEU A 29 -6.47 5.52 -5.59
C LEU A 29 -5.83 6.92 -5.53
N HIS A 30 -6.56 7.90 -5.00
CA HIS A 30 -5.98 9.19 -4.67
C HIS A 30 -5.46 9.16 -3.22
N LEU A 31 -4.16 9.45 -3.02
CA LEU A 31 -3.52 9.45 -1.70
C LEU A 31 -2.92 10.82 -1.41
N GLU A 32 -3.09 11.26 -0.16
CA GLU A 32 -2.53 12.51 0.36
C GLU A 32 -1.22 12.28 1.11
N LEU A 33 -0.46 13.34 1.36
CA LEU A 33 0.84 13.25 2.05
C LEU A 33 0.74 12.66 3.46
N ASP A 34 -0.31 13.02 4.18
CA ASP A 34 -0.54 12.60 5.56
C ASP A 34 -1.35 11.29 5.63
N ASP A 35 -1.52 10.59 4.50
CA ASP A 35 -2.21 9.32 4.46
C ASP A 35 -1.55 8.31 5.42
N ARG A 36 -2.35 7.90 6.39
CA ARG A 36 -2.01 6.92 7.42
C ARG A 36 -2.74 5.59 7.25
N ARG A 37 -3.48 5.39 6.15
CA ARG A 37 -4.39 4.25 5.96
C ARG A 37 -3.85 3.21 4.99
N PHE A 38 -3.09 3.61 3.97
CA PHE A 38 -2.69 2.71 2.90
C PHE A 38 -1.20 2.38 2.96
N MET A 39 -0.90 1.09 2.85
CA MET A 39 0.41 0.61 2.43
C MET A 39 0.34 0.26 0.95
N VAL A 40 1.28 0.76 0.15
CA VAL A 40 1.31 0.51 -1.29
C VAL A 40 2.50 -0.37 -1.62
N ILE A 41 2.24 -1.49 -2.29
CA ILE A 41 3.26 -2.44 -2.75
C ILE A 41 3.11 -2.58 -4.26
N GLU A 42 4.20 -2.35 -4.97
CA GLU A 42 4.27 -2.52 -6.42
C GLU A 42 5.30 -3.63 -6.73
N PRO A 43 4.86 -4.80 -7.21
CA PRO A 43 5.76 -5.82 -7.70
C PRO A 43 6.47 -5.33 -8.98
N LYS A 44 7.80 -5.16 -8.92
CA LYS A 44 8.62 -4.73 -10.07
C LYS A 44 9.04 -5.89 -10.99
N THR A 45 8.71 -7.13 -10.63
CA THR A 45 9.21 -8.32 -11.32
C THR A 45 8.07 -9.30 -11.59
N LEU A 46 8.01 -9.79 -12.82
CA LEU A 46 7.07 -10.84 -13.21
C LEU A 46 7.56 -12.20 -12.72
N LEU A 47 6.62 -13.06 -12.32
CA LEU A 47 6.94 -14.44 -11.99
C LEU A 47 7.31 -15.21 -13.26
N THR A 48 8.43 -15.93 -13.22
CA THR A 48 8.80 -16.87 -14.29
C THR A 48 7.78 -18.01 -14.37
N LEU A 49 7.63 -18.64 -15.54
CA LEU A 49 6.72 -19.79 -15.71
C LEU A 49 7.03 -20.92 -14.73
N GLN A 50 8.32 -21.19 -14.48
CA GLN A 50 8.76 -22.18 -13.51
C GLN A 50 8.26 -21.84 -12.09
N ASN A 51 8.40 -20.59 -11.66
CA ASN A 51 7.93 -20.18 -10.33
C ASN A 51 6.40 -20.24 -10.23
N GLN A 52 5.68 -19.92 -11.31
CA GLN A 52 4.22 -20.04 -11.34
C GLN A 52 3.77 -21.49 -11.13
N GLU A 53 4.38 -22.46 -11.82
CA GLU A 53 4.06 -23.87 -11.65
C GLU A 53 4.39 -24.37 -10.24
N VAL A 54 5.56 -23.99 -9.69
CA VAL A 54 5.93 -24.35 -8.30
C VAL A 54 4.91 -23.82 -7.30
N ILE A 55 4.50 -22.55 -7.43
CA ILE A 55 3.50 -21.94 -6.54
C ILE A 55 2.15 -22.64 -6.69
N LYS A 56 1.72 -22.92 -7.92
CA LYS A 56 0.46 -23.62 -8.19
C LYS A 56 0.43 -25.00 -7.55
N SER A 57 1.46 -25.81 -7.77
CA SER A 57 1.58 -27.14 -7.14
C SER A 57 1.65 -27.04 -5.61
N ALA A 58 2.35 -26.05 -5.06
CA ALA A 58 2.41 -25.84 -3.62
C ALA A 58 1.01 -25.51 -3.04
N ILE A 59 0.24 -24.66 -3.73
CA ILE A 59 -1.14 -24.33 -3.34
C ILE A 59 -2.02 -25.58 -3.35
N GLU A 60 -1.94 -26.41 -4.39
CA GLU A 60 -2.67 -27.69 -4.50
C GLU A 60 -2.31 -28.66 -3.36
N LEU A 61 -1.08 -28.61 -2.88
CA LEU A 61 -0.58 -29.39 -1.73
C LEU A 61 -0.88 -28.75 -0.36
N GLY A 62 -1.62 -27.65 -0.31
CA GLY A 62 -2.06 -27.02 0.94
C GLY A 62 -1.14 -25.92 1.48
N ALA A 63 -0.28 -25.32 0.66
CA ALA A 63 0.62 -24.25 1.09
C ALA A 63 -0.10 -23.05 1.71
N VAL A 64 -1.33 -22.74 1.29
CA VAL A 64 -2.13 -21.65 1.88
C VAL A 64 -2.41 -21.90 3.36
N ALA A 65 -2.86 -23.11 3.71
CA ALA A 65 -3.12 -23.48 5.10
C ALA A 65 -1.81 -23.53 5.92
N ALA A 66 -0.74 -24.03 5.33
CA ALA A 66 0.58 -24.05 5.95
C ALA A 66 1.09 -22.63 6.24
N PHE A 67 0.95 -21.71 5.28
CA PHE A 67 1.33 -20.31 5.42
C PHE A 67 0.49 -19.61 6.48
N TYR A 68 -0.83 -19.85 6.51
CA TYR A 68 -1.68 -19.34 7.59
C TYR A 68 -1.25 -19.87 8.96
N GLY A 69 -0.94 -21.16 9.06
CA GLY A 69 -0.40 -21.77 10.29
C GLY A 69 0.94 -21.16 10.74
N TYR A 70 1.78 -20.74 9.80
CA TYR A 70 2.99 -19.95 10.07
C TYR A 70 2.64 -18.55 10.60
N LEU A 71 1.73 -17.82 9.95
CA LEU A 71 1.34 -16.47 10.36
C LEU A 71 0.75 -16.44 11.78
N LEU A 72 -0.03 -17.44 12.17
CA LEU A 72 -0.56 -17.58 13.54
C LEU A 72 0.53 -17.71 14.62
N ARG A 73 1.74 -18.13 14.24
CA ARG A 73 2.89 -18.32 15.15
C ARG A 73 3.95 -17.24 14.96
N TYR A 74 3.79 -16.39 13.95
CA TYR A 74 4.76 -15.37 13.62
C TYR A 74 4.83 -14.36 14.75
N LYS A 75 6.03 -14.13 15.29
CA LYS A 75 6.24 -13.16 16.36
C LYS A 75 6.20 -11.76 15.77
N ILE A 76 5.19 -11.01 16.18
CA ILE A 76 5.05 -9.59 15.87
C ILE A 76 5.77 -8.81 16.97
N ASP A 77 6.49 -7.75 16.57
CA ASP A 77 7.18 -6.84 17.51
C ASP A 77 6.16 -6.16 18.45
N GLU A 78 6.55 -5.92 19.70
CA GLU A 78 5.71 -5.30 20.73
C GLU A 78 5.21 -3.89 20.32
N GLY A 79 5.93 -3.22 19.42
CA GLY A 79 5.56 -1.91 18.88
C GLY A 79 4.52 -1.93 17.76
N PHE A 80 4.18 -3.10 17.19
CA PHE A 80 3.24 -3.18 16.07
C PHE A 80 1.81 -3.40 16.57
N ASN A 81 0.93 -2.44 16.27
CA ASN A 81 -0.47 -2.44 16.70
C ASN A 81 -1.36 -1.80 15.62
N GLU A 82 -2.67 -1.76 15.88
CA GLU A 82 -3.69 -1.22 14.96
C GLU A 82 -3.47 0.25 14.56
N ARG A 83 -2.65 0.99 15.31
CA ARG A 83 -2.32 2.41 15.04
C ARG A 83 -0.96 2.58 14.37
N SER A 84 -0.21 1.51 14.16
CA SER A 84 1.07 1.54 13.46
C SER A 84 0.86 2.11 12.05
N LYS A 85 1.67 3.11 11.70
CA LYS A 85 1.57 3.77 10.39
C LYS A 85 2.11 2.84 9.31
N PRO A 86 1.51 2.84 8.10
CA PRO A 86 2.05 2.11 6.97
C PRO A 86 3.44 2.65 6.61
N VAL A 87 4.30 1.77 6.11
CA VAL A 87 5.64 2.13 5.63
C VAL A 87 5.52 3.03 4.39
N MET A 88 6.35 4.07 4.32
CA MET A 88 6.49 4.89 3.11
C MET A 88 7.36 4.14 2.11
N THR A 89 6.73 3.61 1.06
CA THR A 89 7.41 2.93 -0.05
C THR A 89 7.53 3.88 -1.25
N ASP A 90 8.47 3.65 -2.16
CA ASP A 90 8.58 4.42 -3.41
C ASP A 90 7.25 4.45 -4.19
N ALA A 91 6.53 3.31 -4.17
CA ALA A 91 5.24 3.20 -4.83
C ALA A 91 4.20 4.12 -4.19
N LYS A 92 4.16 4.20 -2.85
CA LYS A 92 3.28 5.12 -2.13
C LYS A 92 3.64 6.57 -2.42
N GLU A 93 4.92 6.91 -2.40
CA GLU A 93 5.39 8.26 -2.67
C GLU A 93 5.01 8.74 -4.07
N ARG A 94 5.18 7.89 -5.10
CA ARG A 94 4.72 8.20 -6.46
C ARG A 94 3.21 8.40 -6.54
N LEU A 95 2.44 7.54 -5.87
CA LEU A 95 0.97 7.62 -5.85
C LEU A 95 0.47 8.94 -5.23
N ILE A 96 1.11 9.38 -4.14
CA ILE A 96 0.88 10.70 -3.54
C ILE A 96 1.28 11.80 -4.52
N GLY A 97 2.42 11.62 -5.20
CA GLY A 97 2.94 12.55 -6.20
C GLY A 97 1.93 12.92 -7.30
N PHE A 98 1.11 11.97 -7.76
CA PHE A 98 0.07 12.23 -8.76
C PHE A 98 -1.04 13.20 -8.28
N GLY A 99 -1.24 13.33 -6.97
CA GLY A 99 -2.21 14.25 -6.40
C GLY A 99 -1.67 15.66 -6.14
N LEU A 100 -0.36 15.88 -6.27
CA LEU A 100 0.25 17.15 -5.87
C LEU A 100 -0.03 18.27 -6.88
N PRO A 101 -0.26 19.51 -6.39
CA PRO A 101 -0.26 20.67 -7.26
C PRO A 101 1.07 20.82 -8.02
N GLN A 102 1.01 21.31 -9.26
CA GLN A 102 2.18 21.42 -10.14
C GLN A 102 3.36 22.18 -9.51
N TRP A 103 3.10 23.22 -8.71
CA TRP A 103 4.14 23.98 -8.03
C TRP A 103 4.88 23.17 -6.95
N GLN A 104 4.19 22.23 -6.27
CA GLN A 104 4.81 21.33 -5.31
C GLN A 104 5.66 20.28 -6.02
N VAL A 105 5.18 19.76 -7.15
CA VAL A 105 5.94 18.85 -8.01
C VAL A 105 7.23 19.53 -8.47
N PHE A 106 7.12 20.75 -9.01
CA PHE A 106 8.27 21.55 -9.41
C PHE A 106 9.26 21.77 -8.25
N TYR A 107 8.76 22.20 -7.09
CA TYR A 107 9.61 22.43 -5.92
C TYR A 107 10.36 21.16 -5.48
N ARG A 108 9.68 20.01 -5.46
CA ARG A 108 10.31 18.72 -5.12
C ARG A 108 11.40 18.33 -6.11
N GLN A 109 11.11 18.43 -7.41
CA GLN A 109 12.09 18.16 -8.47
C GLN A 109 13.30 19.09 -8.35
N TRP A 110 13.07 20.36 -7.99
CA TRP A 110 14.13 21.33 -7.83
C TRP A 110 15.04 21.02 -6.64
N VAL A 111 14.46 20.69 -5.48
CA VAL A 111 15.20 20.32 -4.25
C VAL A 111 15.96 19.00 -4.41
N ASN A 112 15.43 18.07 -5.21
CA ASN A 112 16.05 16.76 -5.46
C ASN A 112 17.11 16.77 -6.58
N ASP A 113 17.48 17.94 -7.11
CA ASP A 113 18.40 18.10 -8.24
C ASP A 113 17.95 17.35 -9.52
N GLU A 114 16.64 17.16 -9.69
CA GLU A 114 16.05 16.52 -10.88
C GLU A 114 15.86 17.53 -12.03
N LEU A 115 16.04 18.83 -11.74
CA LEU A 115 15.97 19.91 -12.72
C LEU A 115 17.38 20.32 -13.18
N TRP A 116 17.45 20.86 -14.39
CA TRP A 116 18.69 21.43 -14.96
C TRP A 116 19.09 22.77 -14.31
N VAL A 117 18.25 23.32 -13.42
CA VAL A 117 18.50 24.56 -12.68
C VAL A 117 18.88 24.18 -11.24
N PRO A 118 20.03 24.66 -10.71
CA PRO A 118 20.46 24.32 -9.36
C PRO A 118 19.49 24.86 -8.31
N TYR A 119 19.30 24.11 -7.22
CA TYR A 119 18.54 24.59 -6.07
C TYR A 119 19.26 25.78 -5.40
N CYS A 120 18.64 26.96 -5.42
CA CYS A 120 19.17 28.13 -4.73
C CYS A 120 18.05 28.83 -3.94
N SER A 121 18.24 28.96 -2.63
CA SER A 121 17.52 29.98 -1.85
C SER A 121 18.24 31.31 -2.03
N LEU A 122 17.50 32.38 -2.30
CA LEU A 122 18.07 33.73 -2.25
C LEU A 122 18.68 33.94 -0.86
N PRO A 123 19.95 34.37 -0.74
CA PRO A 123 20.50 34.76 0.54
C PRO A 123 19.68 35.94 1.07
N HIS A 124 19.23 35.84 2.32
CA HIS A 124 18.62 36.95 3.06
C HIS A 124 19.62 38.08 3.29
#